data_AF-A0A0G1CDQ5-F1
#
_entry.id   AF-A0A0G1CDQ5-F1
#
_cell.length_a   1.000
_cell.length_b   1.000
_cell.length_c   1.000
_cell.angle_alpha   90.00
_cell.angle_beta   90.00
_cell.angle_gamma   90.00
#
_symmetry.space_group_name_H-M   'P 1'
#
loop_
_entity.id
_entity.type
_entity.pdbx_description
1 polymer ?
#
loop_
_entity_poly.entity_id
_entity_poly.type
_entity_poly.pdbx_seq_one_letter_code
_entity_poly.pdbx_strand_id
1 'polypeptide(L)'
;MYFCQEARGKLICRHMQKTHVNEIAVFGGGCFWCTEAVFKGLRGVIAVMPGYAGGTIDNPTNEQVCSGKTGHAEVIRIEFDPSVISYPDLLNVFFATHDPTTMNKQGNDVGTQYRSVIFANSDEQAREAKKVIDELNNSGNFDGPIVTKVEPLTNFYEAEEYHKDYYAKNPAAGYCQMVISPKLAKFRASYKDLLK
;
A
#
# COMPACT_ATOMS: atom_id res chain seq x y z
N MET A 1 25.59 6.41 16.70
CA MET A 1 26.23 7.38 17.62
C MET A 1 26.12 6.80 19.02
N TYR A 2 27.23 6.63 19.73
CA TYR A 2 27.22 6.13 21.11
C TYR A 2 27.16 7.31 22.05
N PHE A 3 26.33 7.23 23.08
CA PHE A 3 26.38 8.16 24.21
C PHE A 3 27.05 7.43 25.38
N CYS A 4 28.21 7.91 25.79
CA CYS A 4 28.94 7.34 26.92
C CYS A 4 28.83 8.30 28.11
N GLN A 5 28.34 7.77 29.23
CA GLN A 5 28.30 8.49 30.50
C GLN A 5 29.10 7.70 31.54
N GLU A 6 29.87 8.41 32.37
CA GLU A 6 30.51 7.80 33.52
C GLU A 6 29.50 7.63 34.65
N ALA A 7 29.35 6.40 35.12
CA ALA A 7 28.64 6.09 36.35
C ALA A 7 29.51 5.17 37.20
N ARG A 8 29.88 5.63 38.40
CA ARG A 8 30.70 4.87 39.39
C ARG A 8 32.06 4.38 38.83
N GLY A 9 32.77 5.25 38.11
CA GLY A 9 34.14 4.95 37.63
C GLY A 9 34.22 3.92 36.50
N LYS A 10 33.10 3.61 35.83
CA LYS A 10 33.09 2.84 34.58
C LYS A 10 32.40 3.63 33.48
N LEU A 11 33.03 3.66 32.30
CA LEU A 11 32.46 4.22 31.09
C LEU A 11 31.36 3.28 30.57
N ILE A 12 30.10 3.70 30.60
CA ILE A 12 29.00 2.91 30.05
C ILE A 12 28.58 3.57 28.73
N CYS A 13 28.98 2.94 27.62
CA CYS A 13 28.56 3.36 26.29
C CYS A 13 27.28 2.62 25.91
N ARG A 14 26.17 3.35 25.82
CA ARG A 14 24.91 2.78 25.33
C ARG A 14 24.78 3.08 23.85
N HIS A 15 24.34 2.06 23.11
CA HIS A 15 23.91 2.23 21.73
C HIS A 15 22.68 3.13 21.72
N MET A 16 22.78 4.29 21.08
CA MET A 16 21.62 5.12 20.81
C MET A 16 20.83 4.42 19.70
N GLN A 17 19.73 3.73 20.04
CA GLN A 17 18.81 3.22 19.03
C GLN A 17 18.29 4.43 18.25
N LYS A 18 18.49 4.45 16.93
CA LYS A 18 17.77 5.39 16.07
C LYS A 18 16.29 5.08 16.25
N THR A 19 15.55 6.00 16.84
CA THR A 19 14.09 5.98 16.76
C THR A 19 13.76 6.32 15.31
N HIS A 20 13.52 5.30 14.49
CA HIS A 20 13.01 5.50 13.16
C HIS A 20 11.58 6.03 13.29
N VAL A 21 11.31 7.16 12.66
CA VAL A 21 9.95 7.69 12.57
C VAL A 21 9.24 6.84 11.53
N ASN A 22 8.09 6.28 11.88
CA ASN A 22 7.27 5.51 10.95
C ASN A 22 6.88 6.39 9.76
N GLU A 23 6.85 5.79 8.58
CA GLU A 23 6.45 6.46 7.36
C GLU A 23 5.09 5.97 6.88
N ILE A 24 4.43 6.79 6.05
CA ILE A 24 3.11 6.50 5.48
C ILE A 24 3.21 6.39 3.98
N ALA A 25 2.64 5.33 3.41
CA ALA A 25 2.41 5.16 1.98
C ALA A 25 0.90 5.04 1.70
N VAL A 26 0.41 5.58 0.57
CA VAL A 26 -1.00 5.46 0.18
C VAL A 26 -1.10 4.95 -1.26
N PHE A 27 -1.69 3.77 -1.43
CA PHE A 27 -1.78 3.09 -2.72
C PHE A 27 -3.22 2.68 -3.05
N GLY A 28 -3.64 2.89 -4.30
CA GLY A 28 -4.86 2.35 -4.90
C GLY A 28 -4.51 1.41 -6.05
N GLY A 29 -5.09 0.22 -6.06
CA GLY A 29 -4.71 -0.85 -6.99
C GLY A 29 -5.85 -1.82 -7.30
N GLY A 30 -7.09 -1.34 -7.25
CA GLY A 30 -8.31 -2.15 -7.29
C GLY A 30 -8.98 -2.25 -5.92
N CYS A 31 -9.76 -3.32 -5.70
CA CYS A 31 -10.46 -3.55 -4.44
C CYS A 31 -9.50 -3.52 -3.24
N PHE A 32 -9.75 -2.62 -2.29
CA PHE A 32 -8.88 -2.43 -1.14
C PHE A 32 -8.80 -3.62 -0.17
N TRP A 33 -9.74 -4.58 -0.23
CA TRP A 33 -9.69 -5.81 0.59
C TRP A 33 -8.56 -6.72 0.14
N CYS A 34 -8.30 -6.74 -1.17
CA CYS A 34 -7.19 -7.49 -1.75
C CYS A 34 -5.86 -6.89 -1.31
N THR A 35 -5.72 -5.57 -1.44
CA THR A 35 -4.47 -4.87 -1.14
C THR A 35 -4.21 -4.83 0.37
N GLU A 36 -5.23 -4.60 1.20
CA GLU A 36 -5.10 -4.66 2.66
C GLU A 36 -4.52 -6.02 3.09
N ALA A 37 -5.09 -7.12 2.61
CA ALA A 37 -4.66 -8.46 3.00
C ALA A 37 -3.21 -8.78 2.58
N VAL A 38 -2.74 -8.23 1.45
CA VAL A 38 -1.35 -8.34 0.99
C VAL A 38 -0.41 -7.62 1.96
N PHE A 39 -0.65 -6.33 2.19
CA PHE A 39 0.28 -5.48 2.93
C PHE A 39 0.30 -5.78 4.43
N LYS A 40 -0.82 -6.23 5.03
CA LYS A 40 -0.85 -6.63 6.45
C LYS A 40 0.11 -7.78 6.77
N GLY A 41 0.41 -8.62 5.79
CA GLY A 41 1.31 -9.77 5.92
C GLY A 41 2.80 -9.44 5.86
N LEU A 42 3.17 -8.19 5.55
CA LEU A 42 4.57 -7.80 5.35
C LEU A 42 5.30 -7.45 6.65
N ARG A 43 6.53 -7.93 6.82
CA ARG A 43 7.42 -7.48 7.89
C ARG A 43 7.68 -5.99 7.76
N GLY A 44 7.77 -5.29 8.89
CA GLY A 44 7.93 -3.83 8.92
C GLY A 44 6.65 -3.04 8.66
N VAL A 45 5.57 -3.64 8.13
CA VAL A 45 4.26 -2.99 8.08
C VAL A 45 3.59 -3.06 9.45
N ILE A 46 3.28 -1.89 10.00
CA ILE A 46 2.73 -1.68 11.35
C ILE A 46 1.21 -1.70 11.29
N ALA A 47 0.63 -0.91 10.38
CA ALA A 47 -0.81 -0.83 10.18
C ALA A 47 -1.16 -0.65 8.70
N VAL A 48 -2.35 -1.13 8.32
CA VAL A 48 -2.93 -0.89 7.00
C VAL A 48 -4.38 -0.49 7.22
N MET A 49 -4.79 0.65 6.66
CA MET A 49 -6.13 1.21 6.80
C MET A 49 -6.78 1.37 5.42
N PRO A 50 -7.90 0.68 5.12
CA PRO A 50 -8.65 0.93 3.90
C PRO A 50 -9.32 2.31 3.94
N GLY A 51 -9.45 2.96 2.78
CA GLY A 51 -10.06 4.27 2.68
C GLY A 51 -10.29 4.75 1.26
N TYR A 52 -10.69 6.00 1.15
CA TYR A 52 -11.02 6.71 -0.08
C TYR A 52 -10.16 7.97 -0.22
N ALA A 53 -9.53 8.16 -1.39
CA ALA A 53 -8.64 9.30 -1.61
C ALA A 53 -8.65 9.84 -3.05
N GLY A 54 -8.29 11.11 -3.21
CA GLY A 54 -8.09 11.79 -4.48
C GLY A 54 -9.39 12.27 -5.17
N GLY A 55 -10.54 12.12 -4.52
CA GLY A 55 -11.82 12.65 -4.98
C GLY A 55 -12.14 14.04 -4.43
N THR A 56 -13.30 14.55 -4.80
CA THR A 56 -13.74 15.93 -4.51
C THR A 56 -14.81 16.03 -3.43
N ILE A 57 -15.42 14.91 -3.04
CA ILE A 57 -16.47 14.87 -2.01
C ILE A 57 -15.84 14.65 -0.65
N ASP A 58 -16.16 15.50 0.32
CA ASP A 58 -15.71 15.34 1.69
C ASP A 58 -16.52 14.27 2.42
N ASN A 59 -15.84 13.46 3.24
CA ASN A 59 -16.42 12.34 4.00
C ASN A 59 -17.35 11.45 3.14
N PRO A 60 -16.84 10.90 2.01
CA PRO A 60 -17.65 10.10 1.12
C PRO A 60 -18.06 8.78 1.81
N THR A 61 -19.29 8.35 1.55
CA THR A 61 -19.76 7.00 1.89
C THR A 61 -19.34 6.00 0.81
N ASN A 62 -19.27 4.72 1.17
CA ASN A 62 -19.03 3.65 0.21
C ASN A 62 -20.00 3.72 -0.99
N GLU A 63 -21.29 3.96 -0.77
CA GLU A 63 -22.29 4.06 -1.85
C GLU A 63 -21.98 5.20 -2.82
N GLN A 64 -21.52 6.33 -2.30
CA GLN A 64 -21.11 7.46 -3.13
C GLN A 64 -19.88 7.10 -3.96
N VAL A 65 -18.88 6.44 -3.37
CA VAL A 65 -17.67 6.02 -4.09
C VAL A 65 -17.99 4.97 -5.15
N CYS A 66 -18.80 3.96 -4.84
CA CYS A 66 -19.25 2.94 -5.78
C CYS A 66 -20.02 3.52 -6.97
N SER A 67 -20.63 4.71 -6.84
CA SER A 67 -21.27 5.39 -7.97
C SER A 67 -20.28 5.88 -9.05
N GLY A 68 -18.99 5.96 -8.73
CA GLY A 68 -17.91 6.43 -9.61
C GLY A 68 -17.89 7.96 -9.82
N LYS A 69 -18.80 8.71 -9.18
CA LYS A 69 -18.98 10.16 -9.42
C LYS A 69 -18.15 11.05 -8.49
N THR A 70 -17.56 10.50 -7.43
CA THR A 70 -16.84 11.29 -6.41
C THR A 70 -15.39 11.59 -6.80
N GLY A 71 -14.83 10.84 -7.77
CA GLY A 71 -13.41 10.88 -8.12
C GLY A 71 -12.49 10.13 -7.15
N HIS A 72 -13.00 9.64 -6.03
CA HIS A 72 -12.20 8.87 -5.06
C HIS A 72 -11.76 7.54 -5.65
N ALA A 73 -10.53 7.14 -5.33
CA ALA A 73 -10.05 5.77 -5.44
C ALA A 73 -10.25 5.03 -4.12
N GLU A 74 -10.56 3.74 -4.19
CA GLU A 74 -10.28 2.82 -3.10
C GLU A 74 -8.75 2.71 -2.93
N VAL A 75 -8.30 2.96 -1.71
CA VAL A 75 -6.89 2.97 -1.36
C VAL A 75 -6.66 2.27 -0.02
N ILE A 76 -5.40 1.96 0.23
CA ILE A 76 -4.90 1.61 1.56
C ILE A 76 -3.86 2.64 2.01
N ARG A 77 -3.95 3.07 3.26
CA ARG A 77 -2.92 3.82 3.97
C ARG A 77 -2.10 2.85 4.80
N ILE A 78 -0.82 2.72 4.45
CA ILE A 78 0.14 1.81 5.07
C ILE A 78 1.04 2.63 5.99
N GLU A 79 1.11 2.24 7.27
CA GLU A 79 2.13 2.71 8.19
C GLU A 79 3.23 1.64 8.30
N PHE A 80 4.48 2.04 8.09
CA PHE A 80 5.61 1.11 8.05
C PHE A 80 6.86 1.66 8.75
N ASP A 81 7.71 0.75 9.22
CA ASP A 81 9.04 1.05 9.75
C ASP A 81 10.08 1.01 8.60
N PRO A 82 10.62 2.16 8.17
CA PRO A 82 11.58 2.23 7.08
C PRO A 82 12.92 1.54 7.39
N SER A 83 13.18 1.16 8.64
CA SER A 83 14.36 0.37 9.02
C SER A 83 14.19 -1.13 8.76
N VAL A 84 12.96 -1.60 8.56
CA VAL A 84 12.62 -3.01 8.33
C VAL A 84 12.17 -3.26 6.90
N ILE A 85 11.39 -2.34 6.31
CA ILE A 85 10.92 -2.41 4.94
C ILE A 85 10.99 -1.03 4.28
N SER A 86 11.58 -0.95 3.09
CA SER A 86 11.74 0.34 2.40
C SER A 86 10.51 0.72 1.57
N TYR A 87 10.33 2.00 1.27
CA TYR A 87 9.26 2.43 0.36
C TYR A 87 9.38 1.79 -1.04
N PRO A 88 10.58 1.65 -1.65
CA PRO A 88 10.76 0.85 -2.86
C PRO A 88 10.32 -0.62 -2.73
N ASP A 89 10.52 -1.27 -1.58
CA ASP A 89 10.01 -2.64 -1.37
C ASP A 89 8.48 -2.66 -1.41
N LEU A 90 7.83 -1.66 -0.79
CA LEU A 90 6.37 -1.52 -0.83
C LEU A 90 5.86 -1.28 -2.26
N LEU A 91 6.56 -0.46 -3.06
CA LEU A 91 6.25 -0.25 -4.47
C LEU A 91 6.38 -1.55 -5.28
N ASN A 92 7.45 -2.31 -5.07
CA ASN A 92 7.64 -3.59 -5.76
C ASN A 92 6.53 -4.59 -5.43
N VAL A 93 6.10 -4.65 -4.16
CA VAL A 93 4.94 -5.47 -3.77
C VAL A 93 3.65 -4.94 -4.41
N PHE A 94 3.45 -3.62 -4.44
CA PHE A 94 2.30 -3.00 -5.08
C PHE A 94 2.19 -3.42 -6.55
N PHE A 95 3.24 -3.21 -7.35
CA PHE A 95 3.24 -3.55 -8.78
C PHE A 95 3.16 -5.06 -9.06
N ALA A 96 3.59 -5.91 -8.13
CA ALA A 96 3.50 -7.36 -8.29
C ALA A 96 2.15 -7.96 -7.92
N THR A 97 1.28 -7.21 -7.23
CA THR A 97 0.04 -7.73 -6.65
C THR A 97 -1.23 -7.15 -7.27
N HIS A 98 -1.11 -6.32 -8.31
CA HIS A 98 -2.23 -5.90 -9.16
C HIS A 98 -1.74 -5.75 -10.60
N ASP A 99 -2.65 -5.67 -11.57
CA ASP A 99 -2.30 -5.28 -12.94
C ASP A 99 -2.22 -3.75 -13.05
N PRO A 100 -1.03 -3.16 -13.24
CA PRO A 100 -0.84 -1.72 -13.33
C PRO A 100 -1.04 -1.15 -14.74
N THR A 101 -1.38 -1.99 -15.72
CA THR A 101 -1.54 -1.62 -17.14
C THR A 101 -3.00 -1.34 -17.51
N THR A 102 -3.95 -1.71 -16.64
CA THR A 102 -5.39 -1.55 -16.88
C THR A 102 -5.91 -0.22 -16.34
N MET A 103 -6.37 0.66 -17.23
CA MET A 103 -6.94 1.95 -16.86
C MET A 103 -8.32 1.77 -16.19
N ASN A 104 -8.50 2.35 -15.00
CA ASN A 104 -9.76 2.39 -14.24
C ASN A 104 -10.42 1.01 -14.05
N LYS A 105 -9.61 -0.02 -13.83
CA LYS A 105 -10.07 -1.40 -13.70
C LYS A 105 -9.02 -2.25 -12.98
N GLN A 106 -9.48 -3.25 -12.23
CA GLN A 106 -8.66 -4.36 -11.77
C GLN A 106 -9.44 -5.67 -11.85
N GLY A 107 -9.00 -6.62 -12.67
CA GLY A 107 -9.73 -7.87 -12.87
C GLY A 107 -11.16 -7.62 -13.36
N ASN A 108 -12.18 -8.00 -12.58
CA ASN A 108 -13.59 -7.74 -12.90
C ASN A 108 -14.14 -6.47 -12.23
N ASP A 109 -13.35 -5.79 -11.40
CA ASP A 109 -13.74 -4.56 -10.72
C ASP A 109 -13.48 -3.36 -11.65
N VAL A 110 -14.54 -2.78 -12.21
CA VAL A 110 -14.48 -1.73 -13.24
C VAL A 110 -14.97 -0.40 -12.66
N GLY A 111 -14.16 0.66 -12.83
CA GLY A 111 -14.50 2.00 -12.40
C GLY A 111 -13.28 2.81 -11.96
N THR A 112 -13.42 4.14 -11.95
CA THR A 112 -12.36 5.08 -11.53
C THR A 112 -11.95 4.89 -10.07
N GLN A 113 -12.84 4.32 -9.25
CA GLN A 113 -12.56 3.94 -7.87
C GLN A 113 -11.56 2.79 -7.75
N TYR A 114 -11.40 1.97 -8.80
CA TYR A 114 -10.47 0.84 -8.83
C TYR A 114 -9.18 1.13 -9.62
N ARG A 115 -8.93 2.41 -9.95
CA ARG A 115 -7.74 2.81 -10.71
C ARG A 115 -6.45 2.50 -9.95
N SER A 116 -5.38 2.23 -10.70
CA SER A 116 -4.03 2.17 -10.15
C SER A 116 -3.50 3.58 -9.91
N VAL A 117 -3.16 3.90 -8.66
CA VAL A 117 -2.68 5.22 -8.23
C VAL A 117 -1.78 5.11 -7.00
N ILE A 118 -0.73 5.92 -6.94
CA ILE A 118 0.13 6.16 -5.80
C ILE A 118 -0.08 7.61 -5.36
N PHE A 119 -0.57 7.79 -4.13
CA PHE A 119 -0.66 9.12 -3.53
C PHE A 119 0.58 9.37 -2.67
N ALA A 120 1.50 10.18 -3.21
CA ALA A 120 2.77 10.49 -2.58
C ALA A 120 2.59 11.50 -1.44
N ASN A 121 3.20 11.21 -0.29
CA ASN A 121 3.23 12.08 0.89
C ASN A 121 4.45 13.02 0.92
N SER A 122 5.38 12.85 -0.02
CA SER A 122 6.58 13.68 -0.14
C SER A 122 7.13 13.66 -1.57
N ASP A 123 7.96 14.64 -1.89
CA ASP A 123 8.68 14.69 -3.18
C ASP A 123 9.62 13.49 -3.37
N GLU A 124 10.14 12.92 -2.28
CA GLU A 124 10.96 11.70 -2.32
C GLU A 124 10.12 10.51 -2.77
N GLN A 125 8.96 10.28 -2.14
CA GLN A 125 8.06 9.19 -2.53
C GLN A 125 7.58 9.34 -3.97
N ALA A 126 7.30 10.57 -4.41
CA ALA A 126 6.92 10.83 -5.80
C ALA A 126 8.04 10.49 -6.78
N ARG A 127 9.30 10.79 -6.41
CA ARG A 127 10.48 10.48 -7.22
C ARG A 127 10.75 8.98 -7.29
N GLU A 128 10.72 8.30 -6.15
CA GLU A 128 10.91 6.85 -6.06
C GLU A 128 9.82 6.09 -6.82
N ALA A 129 8.55 6.50 -6.70
CA ALA A 129 7.44 5.91 -7.44
C ALA A 129 7.63 6.03 -8.96
N LYS A 130 7.99 7.22 -9.46
CA LYS A 130 8.26 7.45 -10.88
C LYS A 130 9.43 6.61 -11.37
N LYS A 131 10.52 6.56 -10.59
CA LYS A 131 11.69 5.74 -10.89
C LYS A 131 11.33 4.26 -11.05
N VAL A 132 10.57 3.69 -10.10
CA VAL A 132 10.14 2.28 -10.18
C VAL A 132 9.23 2.04 -11.39
N ILE A 133 8.32 2.96 -11.70
CA ILE A 133 7.49 2.89 -12.91
C ILE A 133 8.35 2.84 -14.18
N ASP A 134 9.36 3.72 -14.28
CA ASP A 134 10.28 3.75 -15.42
C ASP A 134 11.10 2.47 -15.53
N GLU A 135 11.63 1.96 -14.41
CA GLU A 135 12.37 0.69 -14.37
C GLU A 135 11.50 -0.49 -14.84
N LEU A 136 10.25 -0.57 -14.39
CA LEU A 136 9.33 -1.64 -14.75
C LEU A 136 8.85 -1.56 -16.21
N ASN A 137 8.60 -0.35 -16.73
CA ASN A 137 8.29 -0.15 -18.14
C ASN A 137 9.45 -0.60 -19.04
N ASN A 138 10.69 -0.39 -18.59
CA ASN A 138 11.89 -0.80 -19.33
C ASN A 138 12.24 -2.28 -19.17
N SER A 139 11.69 -2.97 -18.17
CA SER A 139 12.04 -4.37 -17.90
C SER A 139 11.35 -5.37 -18.83
N GLY A 140 10.27 -4.97 -19.52
CA GLY A 140 9.46 -5.86 -20.35
C GLY A 140 8.61 -6.88 -19.57
N ASN A 141 8.40 -6.66 -18.27
CA ASN A 141 7.65 -7.58 -17.41
C ASN A 141 6.11 -7.43 -17.53
N PHE A 142 5.65 -6.41 -18.25
CA PHE A 142 4.24 -6.10 -18.43
C PHE A 142 3.89 -6.09 -19.92
N ASP A 143 2.68 -6.59 -20.25
CA ASP A 143 2.18 -6.67 -21.63
C ASP A 143 1.88 -5.30 -22.25
N GLY A 144 1.87 -4.25 -21.43
CA GLY A 144 1.61 -2.87 -21.84
C GLY A 144 2.24 -1.85 -20.89
N PRO A 145 2.20 -0.56 -21.24
CA PRO A 145 2.74 0.49 -20.41
C PRO A 145 1.98 0.58 -19.08
N ILE A 146 2.71 0.84 -18.00
CA ILE A 146 2.13 1.12 -16.69
C ILE A 146 1.32 2.42 -16.77
N VAL A 147 0.04 2.35 -16.41
CA VAL A 147 -0.89 3.50 -16.38
C VAL A 147 -1.11 4.05 -14.97
N THR A 148 -0.37 3.53 -13.98
CA THR A 148 -0.41 3.97 -12.58
C THR A 148 -0.08 5.46 -12.49
N LYS A 149 -0.98 6.22 -11.86
CA LYS A 149 -0.75 7.64 -11.61
C LYS A 149 0.07 7.86 -10.34
N VAL A 150 0.93 8.88 -10.34
CA VAL A 150 1.61 9.37 -9.14
C VAL A 150 1.11 10.79 -8.87
N GLU A 151 0.30 10.93 -7.82
CA GLU A 151 -0.41 12.17 -7.47
C GLU A 151 -0.05 12.57 -6.03
N PRO A 152 -0.08 13.86 -5.66
CA PRO A 152 0.07 14.24 -4.25
C PRO A 152 -1.13 13.76 -3.44
N LEU A 153 -0.91 13.32 -2.20
CA LEU A 153 -2.02 13.04 -1.28
C LEU A 153 -2.67 14.35 -0.83
N THR A 154 -3.90 14.62 -1.28
CA THR A 154 -4.66 15.82 -0.91
C THR A 154 -5.69 15.55 0.18
N ASN A 155 -6.30 14.37 0.18
CA ASN A 155 -7.27 13.93 1.17
C ASN A 155 -7.20 12.41 1.36
N PHE A 156 -7.65 11.96 2.52
CA PHE A 156 -7.85 10.55 2.83
C PHE A 156 -9.01 10.44 3.80
N TYR A 157 -9.98 9.60 3.46
CA TYR A 157 -11.15 9.30 4.28
C TYR A 157 -11.12 7.82 4.63
N GLU A 158 -11.08 7.50 5.91
CA GLU A 158 -11.11 6.12 6.38
C GLU A 158 -12.43 5.46 5.96
N ALA A 159 -12.35 4.23 5.45
CA ALA A 159 -13.53 3.46 5.07
C ALA A 159 -14.25 2.95 6.33
N GLU A 160 -15.51 2.57 6.16
CA GLU A 160 -16.35 2.06 7.23
C GLU A 160 -15.75 0.81 7.89
N GLU A 161 -16.03 0.61 9.18
CA GLU A 161 -15.43 -0.45 10.00
C GLU A 161 -15.61 -1.87 9.43
N TYR A 162 -16.69 -2.11 8.69
CA TYR A 162 -16.94 -3.41 8.07
C TYR A 162 -15.98 -3.72 6.91
N HIS A 163 -15.32 -2.71 6.32
CA HIS A 163 -14.29 -2.91 5.29
C HIS A 163 -12.93 -3.31 5.88
N LYS A 164 -12.67 -3.00 7.16
CA LYS A 164 -11.40 -3.35 7.81
C LYS A 164 -11.31 -4.83 8.07
N ASP A 165 -10.15 -5.43 7.79
CA ASP A 165 -9.91 -6.85 7.98
C ASP A 165 -10.91 -7.74 7.24
N TYR A 166 -11.45 -7.27 6.12
CA TYR A 166 -12.56 -7.96 5.45
C TYR A 166 -12.20 -9.40 5.09
N TYR A 167 -11.01 -9.63 4.52
CA TYR A 167 -10.54 -10.97 4.17
C TYR A 167 -10.38 -11.88 5.39
N ALA A 168 -9.83 -11.35 6.49
CA ALA A 168 -9.62 -12.12 7.72
C ALA A 168 -10.94 -12.47 8.41
N LYS A 169 -11.92 -11.56 8.36
CA LYS A 169 -13.27 -11.74 8.92
C LYS A 169 -14.15 -12.63 8.04
N ASN A 170 -13.94 -12.63 6.72
CA ASN A 170 -14.82 -13.29 5.75
C ASN A 170 -14.07 -14.22 4.76
N PRO A 171 -13.18 -15.12 5.22
CA PRO A 171 -12.31 -15.89 4.32
C PRO A 171 -13.11 -16.78 3.36
N ALA A 172 -14.29 -17.27 3.77
CA ALA A 172 -15.16 -18.14 2.97
C ALA A 172 -16.05 -17.39 1.97
N ALA A 173 -16.07 -16.05 1.96
CA ALA A 173 -16.86 -15.28 1.01
C ALA A 173 -16.42 -15.58 -0.43
N GLY A 174 -17.37 -15.65 -1.37
CA GLY A 174 -17.09 -16.01 -2.76
C GLY A 174 -16.02 -15.11 -3.40
N TYR A 175 -16.08 -13.80 -3.16
CA TYR A 175 -15.04 -12.87 -3.62
C TYR A 175 -13.66 -13.18 -3.03
N CYS A 176 -13.60 -13.48 -1.72
CA CYS A 176 -12.35 -13.84 -1.04
C CYS A 176 -11.75 -15.14 -1.57
N GLN A 177 -12.58 -16.15 -1.88
CA GLN A 177 -12.13 -17.43 -2.41
C GLN A 177 -11.68 -17.33 -3.87
N MET A 178 -12.40 -16.57 -4.69
CA MET A 178 -12.15 -16.49 -6.14
C MET A 178 -11.10 -15.46 -6.53
N VAL A 179 -10.95 -14.38 -5.76
CA VAL A 179 -10.07 -13.25 -6.12
C VAL A 179 -8.90 -13.10 -5.14
N ILE A 180 -9.18 -13.02 -3.83
CA ILE A 180 -8.16 -12.67 -2.83
C ILE A 180 -7.23 -13.87 -2.55
N SER A 181 -7.79 -15.05 -2.29
CA SER A 181 -7.02 -16.22 -1.85
C SER A 181 -5.99 -16.69 -2.87
N PRO A 182 -6.29 -16.78 -4.18
CA PRO A 182 -5.29 -17.15 -5.19
C PRO A 182 -4.17 -16.12 -5.29
N LYS A 183 -4.52 -14.82 -5.21
CA LYS A 183 -3.55 -13.72 -5.23
C LYS A 183 -2.61 -13.79 -4.02
N LEU A 184 -3.15 -14.00 -2.81
CA LEU A 184 -2.36 -14.14 -1.59
C LEU A 184 -1.47 -15.38 -1.61
N ALA A 185 -1.95 -16.50 -2.15
CA ALA A 185 -1.15 -17.72 -2.28
C ALA A 185 0.07 -17.50 -3.19
N LYS A 186 -0.13 -16.87 -4.36
CA LYS A 186 0.95 -16.51 -5.28
C LYS A 186 1.94 -15.53 -4.63
N PHE A 187 1.42 -14.49 -3.98
CA PHE A 187 2.23 -13.50 -3.27
C PHE A 187 3.09 -14.15 -2.18
N ARG A 188 2.51 -14.98 -1.30
CA ARG A 188 3.24 -15.66 -0.23
C ARG A 188 4.31 -16.61 -0.74
N ALA A 189 4.10 -17.22 -1.91
CA ALA A 189 5.09 -18.10 -2.52
C ALA A 189 6.33 -17.31 -3.02
N SER A 190 6.11 -16.12 -3.59
CA SER A 190 7.15 -15.29 -4.21
C SER A 190 7.87 -14.33 -3.26
N TYR A 191 7.23 -13.91 -2.16
CA TYR A 191 7.72 -12.84 -1.28
C TYR A 191 8.02 -13.31 0.15
N LYS A 192 8.41 -14.58 0.34
CA LYS A 192 8.63 -15.19 1.66
C LYS A 192 9.52 -14.35 2.58
N ASP A 193 10.59 -13.77 2.03
CA ASP A 193 11.55 -12.98 2.80
C ASP A 193 10.96 -11.67 3.32
N LEU A 194 9.86 -11.18 2.73
CA LEU A 194 9.18 -9.96 3.17
C LEU A 194 8.00 -10.24 4.11
N LEU A 195 7.67 -11.50 4.40
CA LEU A 195 6.54 -11.82 5.27
C LEU A 195 6.92 -11.74 6.76
N LYS A 196 5.90 -11.52 7.60
CA LYS A 196 5.98 -11.64 9.08
C LYS A 196 6.13 -13.10 9.53
#